data_AF-A0A1Q4R7B1-F1
#
_entry.id   AF-A0A1Q4R7B1-F1
#
_cell.length_a   1.000
_cell.length_b   1.000
_cell.length_c   1.000
_cell.angle_alpha   90.00
_cell.angle_beta   90.00
_cell.angle_gamma   90.00
#
_symmetry.space_group_name_H-M   'P 1'
#
loop_
_entity.id
_entity.type
_entity.pdbx_description
1 polymer ?
#
loop_
_entity_poly.entity_id
_entity_poly.type
_entity_poly.pdbx_seq_one_letter_code
_entity_poly.pdbx_strand_id
1 'polypeptide(L)'
;MNKQKLLFGTFGLVCSVSLNLTQAIATPSSSQFLSESKNNIATILPVPPSSARSEATFGTGHVGGMKRCGKKMNWELFRLLLPTGDVVETLATEPSLWFYLPAPVRRPLYVKAEFTVWRSSNEPEEEDDLIHSQTIPTPLAESGLLQIQLPKNLLKEDEEYWWDFTVQMDSFDRSADAYIHGALRLQTIEQISLLKDANTLESLIKVLKGEGSYLSFDQKRALELASSLKDSSNKKAIAKVEKELRQHFMQIHEEYEQLNTLISTSSNASDFSSIGFPFLTVVQRQKMLELAQLSAFFNIWGDTMNFAALNREAHPELWEMSLEKIFRDHELTAELNQKETIENILDVFSEAPDYPR
;
A
#
# COMPACT_ATOMS: atom_id res chain seq x y z
N MET A 1 2.17 60.11 39.05
CA MET A 1 3.20 60.62 38.12
C MET A 1 3.12 59.82 36.83
N ASN A 2 2.87 60.52 35.70
CA ASN A 2 3.20 60.26 34.27
C ASN A 2 3.55 58.82 33.81
N LYS A 3 3.14 58.29 32.65
CA LYS A 3 2.41 58.78 31.46
C LYS A 3 2.01 57.55 30.59
N GLN A 4 0.87 57.71 29.91
CA GLN A 4 0.37 57.09 28.67
C GLN A 4 1.38 56.37 27.74
N LYS A 5 0.93 55.29 27.05
CA LYS A 5 0.50 55.35 25.63
C LYS A 5 -0.19 54.07 25.12
N LEU A 6 -1.31 54.34 24.45
CA LEU A 6 -2.14 53.53 23.57
C LEU A 6 -1.40 53.22 22.25
N LEU A 7 -1.77 52.14 21.54
CA LEU A 7 -2.04 52.19 20.10
C LEU A 7 -2.75 50.90 19.61
N PHE A 8 -4.00 51.09 19.19
CA PHE A 8 -4.78 50.20 18.35
C PHE A 8 -4.26 50.26 16.91
N GLY A 9 -4.19 49.12 16.22
CA GLY A 9 -3.94 49.02 14.79
C GLY A 9 -5.07 48.25 14.11
N THR A 10 -6.09 48.98 13.65
CA THR A 10 -7.08 48.54 12.66
C THR A 10 -6.46 48.61 11.27
N PHE A 11 -6.50 47.51 10.51
CA PHE A 11 -6.30 47.52 9.07
C PHE A 11 -7.65 47.26 8.38
N GLY A 12 -8.05 48.21 7.55
CA GLY A 12 -9.08 48.02 6.53
C GLY A 12 -8.57 48.58 5.21
N LEU A 13 -8.72 47.81 4.13
CA LEU A 13 -8.82 48.27 2.73
C LEU A 13 -9.15 47.00 1.89
N VAL A 14 -10.32 46.81 1.24
CA VAL A 14 -11.08 47.58 0.23
C VAL A 14 -10.89 46.98 -1.18
N CYS A 15 -12.01 46.94 -1.90
CA CYS A 15 -12.22 46.81 -3.35
C CYS A 15 -12.25 45.42 -4.00
N SER A 16 -13.48 44.92 -4.01
CA SER A 16 -14.17 44.28 -5.15
C SER A 16 -13.79 44.85 -6.53
N VAL A 17 -13.43 43.95 -7.45
CA VAL A 17 -13.59 44.14 -8.90
C VAL A 17 -14.34 42.94 -9.45
N SER A 18 -15.60 43.16 -9.80
CA SER A 18 -16.45 42.23 -10.53
C SER A 18 -16.20 42.38 -12.04
N LEU A 19 -15.66 41.35 -12.68
CA LEU A 19 -15.64 41.19 -14.12
C LEU A 19 -16.67 40.13 -14.51
N ASN A 20 -17.79 40.61 -15.07
CA ASN A 20 -18.76 39.78 -15.78
C ASN A 20 -18.14 39.34 -17.12
N LEU A 21 -17.83 38.06 -17.27
CA LEU A 21 -17.73 37.43 -18.58
C LEU A 21 -18.94 36.54 -18.81
N THR A 22 -19.92 37.08 -19.53
CA THR A 22 -20.91 36.31 -20.28
C THR A 22 -20.20 35.57 -21.41
N GLN A 23 -19.98 34.27 -21.25
CA GLN A 23 -19.70 33.38 -22.36
C GLN A 23 -20.93 32.52 -22.64
N ALA A 24 -21.32 32.50 -23.91
CA ALA A 24 -22.45 31.77 -24.44
C ALA A 24 -22.26 30.25 -24.25
N ILE A 25 -23.24 29.60 -23.63
CA ILE A 25 -23.32 28.15 -23.53
C ILE A 25 -23.84 27.65 -24.87
N ALA A 26 -22.93 27.15 -25.72
CA ALA A 26 -23.29 26.28 -26.82
C ALA A 26 -23.50 24.86 -26.25
N THR A 27 -24.71 24.34 -26.36
CA THR A 27 -25.02 22.93 -26.13
C THR A 27 -24.51 22.08 -27.31
N PRO A 28 -23.62 21.09 -27.10
CA PRO A 28 -23.52 19.98 -28.02
C PRO A 28 -24.50 18.86 -27.63
N SER A 29 -25.15 18.35 -28.65
CA SER A 29 -26.10 17.24 -28.64
C SER A 29 -25.44 15.90 -28.27
N SER A 30 -26.21 15.11 -27.52
CA SER A 30 -26.32 13.65 -27.50
C SER A 30 -25.26 12.76 -28.21
N SER A 31 -24.95 11.70 -27.48
CA SER A 31 -24.52 10.36 -27.91
C SER A 31 -23.04 10.17 -28.27
N GLN A 32 -22.30 9.59 -27.33
CA GLN A 32 -21.70 8.27 -27.49
C GLN A 32 -21.18 7.81 -26.12
N PHE A 33 -21.67 6.65 -25.67
CA PHE A 33 -21.06 5.88 -24.60
C PHE A 33 -19.62 5.57 -25.03
N LEU A 34 -18.66 6.34 -24.54
CA LEU A 34 -17.26 5.96 -24.56
C LEU A 34 -17.06 5.00 -23.39
N SER A 35 -16.89 3.73 -23.74
CA SER A 35 -16.24 2.72 -22.92
C SER A 35 -15.01 3.32 -22.28
N GLU A 36 -15.08 3.62 -20.98
CA GLU A 36 -13.97 4.08 -20.17
C GLU A 36 -13.05 2.87 -19.90
N SER A 37 -12.32 2.45 -20.93
CA SER A 37 -11.15 1.58 -20.80
C SER A 37 -10.01 2.42 -20.23
N LYS A 38 -10.11 2.83 -18.96
CA LYS A 38 -8.93 3.24 -18.20
C LYS A 38 -8.10 1.98 -17.97
N ASN A 39 -7.06 1.85 -18.77
CA ASN A 39 -6.04 0.83 -18.61
C ASN A 39 -5.49 0.91 -17.18
N ASN A 40 -5.94 0.01 -16.29
CA ASN A 40 -5.24 -0.34 -15.06
C ASN A 40 -3.94 -1.02 -15.52
N ILE A 41 -2.88 -0.23 -15.68
CA ILE A 41 -1.60 -0.70 -16.18
C ILE A 41 -1.00 -1.65 -15.13
N ALA A 42 -1.05 -2.94 -15.43
CA ALA A 42 -0.20 -3.92 -14.78
C ALA A 42 1.26 -3.53 -15.06
N THR A 43 1.97 -3.08 -14.02
CA THR A 43 3.41 -2.81 -14.11
C THR A 43 4.16 -4.05 -13.65
N ILE A 44 5.05 -4.55 -14.50
CA ILE A 44 5.94 -5.66 -14.16
C ILE A 44 7.31 -5.08 -13.82
N LEU A 45 7.79 -5.33 -12.61
CA LEU A 45 9.14 -4.93 -12.18
C LEU A 45 10.06 -6.15 -12.18
N PRO A 46 11.21 -6.13 -12.87
CA PRO A 46 12.17 -7.22 -12.80
C PRO A 46 12.77 -7.32 -11.37
N VAL A 47 12.90 -8.54 -10.85
CA VAL A 47 13.59 -8.82 -9.58
C VAL A 47 14.94 -9.46 -9.90
N PRO A 48 16.05 -9.09 -9.22
CA PRO A 48 17.33 -9.77 -9.39
C PRO A 48 17.19 -11.27 -9.07
N PRO A 49 17.89 -12.17 -9.79
CA PRO A 49 17.73 -13.60 -9.64
C PRO A 49 18.16 -14.08 -8.23
N SER A 50 17.25 -14.77 -7.54
CA SER A 50 17.55 -15.55 -6.34
C SER A 50 18.35 -16.81 -6.71
N SER A 51 19.39 -17.14 -5.93
CA SER A 51 20.37 -18.20 -6.20
C SER A 51 19.92 -19.62 -5.80
N ALA A 52 18.66 -19.81 -5.38
CA ALA A 52 18.17 -21.13 -4.94
C ALA A 52 17.51 -21.91 -6.10
N ARG A 53 18.00 -23.13 -6.36
CA ARG A 53 17.40 -24.10 -7.29
C ARG A 53 16.46 -25.06 -6.54
N SER A 54 15.23 -25.23 -7.00
CA SER A 54 14.33 -26.31 -6.56
C SER A 54 13.96 -27.26 -7.72
N GLU A 55 13.70 -28.53 -7.38
CA GLU A 55 13.34 -29.63 -8.28
C GLU A 55 11.82 -29.87 -8.32
N ALA A 56 11.28 -30.34 -9.46
CA ALA A 56 9.84 -30.43 -9.71
C ALA A 56 9.20 -31.79 -9.36
N THR A 57 7.93 -31.78 -8.92
CA THR A 57 7.04 -32.97 -8.83
C THR A 57 5.65 -32.70 -9.42
N PHE A 58 5.07 -33.69 -10.09
CA PHE A 58 3.82 -33.64 -10.90
C PHE A 58 2.57 -34.16 -10.15
N GLY A 59 1.37 -33.62 -10.45
CA GLY A 59 0.07 -34.15 -10.00
C GLY A 59 -1.16 -33.52 -10.70
N THR A 60 -2.27 -34.28 -10.79
CA THR A 60 -3.43 -34.13 -11.71
C THR A 60 -4.79 -33.75 -11.05
N GLY A 61 -5.65 -32.92 -11.71
CA GLY A 61 -7.15 -32.83 -11.59
C GLY A 61 -7.75 -31.94 -10.47
N HIS A 62 -8.87 -31.17 -10.55
CA HIS A 62 -10.03 -30.91 -11.45
C HIS A 62 -10.59 -29.46 -11.23
N VAL A 63 -11.55 -28.96 -12.04
CA VAL A 63 -12.05 -27.54 -12.11
C VAL A 63 -13.39 -27.27 -11.38
N GLY A 64 -13.49 -26.13 -10.67
CA GLY A 64 -14.66 -25.23 -10.60
C GLY A 64 -15.92 -25.62 -9.80
N GLY A 65 -16.24 -24.83 -8.77
CA GLY A 65 -17.59 -24.74 -8.16
C GLY A 65 -17.69 -25.20 -6.70
N MET A 66 -17.70 -24.22 -5.78
CA MET A 66 -18.17 -24.23 -4.38
C MET A 66 -17.73 -25.33 -3.38
N LYS A 67 -16.97 -26.35 -3.79
CA LYS A 67 -16.25 -27.24 -2.87
C LYS A 67 -14.78 -27.24 -3.24
N ARG A 68 -14.01 -26.39 -2.54
CA ARG A 68 -12.55 -26.22 -2.69
C ARG A 68 -11.83 -27.53 -2.33
N CYS A 69 -11.72 -28.46 -3.28
CA CYS A 69 -11.01 -29.74 -3.13
C CYS A 69 -10.00 -29.98 -4.27
N GLY A 70 -9.34 -28.93 -4.75
CA GLY A 70 -8.11 -29.09 -5.53
C GLY A 70 -6.96 -29.51 -4.62
N LYS A 71 -6.11 -30.45 -5.04
CA LYS A 71 -4.86 -30.73 -4.32
C LYS A 71 -4.02 -29.45 -4.34
N LYS A 72 -3.66 -28.92 -3.16
CA LYS A 72 -2.65 -27.86 -3.00
C LYS A 72 -1.40 -28.27 -3.81
N MET A 73 -1.14 -27.65 -4.95
CA MET A 73 0.19 -27.71 -5.57
C MET A 73 1.15 -26.97 -4.66
N ASN A 74 2.36 -27.50 -4.46
CA ASN A 74 3.40 -26.83 -3.68
C ASN A 74 3.67 -25.43 -4.28
N TRP A 75 3.52 -24.40 -3.44
CA TRP A 75 3.46 -22.96 -3.75
C TRP A 75 4.73 -22.31 -4.28
N GLU A 76 5.55 -23.03 -5.04
CA GLU A 76 6.80 -22.50 -5.57
C GLU A 76 6.61 -21.61 -6.81
N LEU A 77 5.38 -21.48 -7.32
CA LEU A 77 5.11 -20.89 -8.64
C LEU A 77 4.71 -19.42 -8.68
N PHE A 78 4.31 -18.77 -7.57
CA PHE A 78 4.18 -17.31 -7.43
C PHE A 78 3.84 -16.93 -5.98
N ARG A 79 4.20 -15.71 -5.54
CA ARG A 79 4.08 -15.28 -4.13
C ARG A 79 3.33 -13.95 -4.01
N LEU A 80 2.56 -13.78 -2.93
CA LEU A 80 1.98 -12.49 -2.57
C LEU A 80 3.00 -11.69 -1.77
N LEU A 81 3.13 -10.39 -2.03
CA LEU A 81 3.93 -9.47 -1.18
C LEU A 81 3.11 -8.89 -0.01
N LEU A 82 1.83 -9.22 0.05
CA LEU A 82 0.90 -8.92 1.14
C LEU A 82 0.73 -10.13 2.05
N PRO A 83 0.33 -9.95 3.32
CA PRO A 83 -0.04 -11.06 4.18
C PRO A 83 -1.20 -11.84 3.56
N THR A 84 -1.12 -13.17 3.64
CA THR A 84 -2.15 -14.10 3.18
C THR A 84 -2.83 -14.75 4.39
N GLY A 85 -4.11 -15.08 4.27
CA GLY A 85 -4.85 -15.84 5.28
C GLY A 85 -5.71 -15.01 6.24
N ASP A 86 -5.41 -13.72 6.40
CA ASP A 86 -6.25 -12.77 7.15
C ASP A 86 -6.77 -11.64 6.25
N VAL A 87 -7.74 -10.88 6.79
CA VAL A 87 -8.27 -9.68 6.15
C VAL A 87 -7.19 -8.60 6.15
N VAL A 88 -6.69 -8.26 4.96
CA VAL A 88 -5.73 -7.17 4.79
C VAL A 88 -6.46 -5.84 4.86
N GLU A 89 -6.05 -5.00 5.79
CA GLU A 89 -6.61 -3.66 5.96
C GLU A 89 -5.87 -2.65 5.07
N THR A 90 -6.62 -1.72 4.49
CA THR A 90 -6.10 -0.61 3.68
C THR A 90 -6.87 0.67 3.95
N LEU A 91 -6.22 1.82 3.85
CA LEU A 91 -6.85 3.15 3.82
C LEU A 91 -6.97 3.70 2.40
N ALA A 92 -6.33 3.05 1.41
CA ALA A 92 -6.33 3.49 0.04
C ALA A 92 -7.68 3.24 -0.63
N THR A 93 -8.24 4.26 -1.27
CA THR A 93 -9.46 4.15 -2.09
C THR A 93 -9.23 3.48 -3.45
N GLU A 94 -7.96 3.33 -3.84
CA GLU A 94 -7.45 2.67 -5.05
C GLU A 94 -6.28 1.74 -4.68
N PRO A 95 -6.50 0.72 -3.84
CA PRO A 95 -5.40 -0.08 -3.32
C PRO A 95 -4.72 -0.86 -4.46
N SER A 96 -3.41 -1.00 -4.34
CA SER A 96 -2.62 -1.86 -5.21
C SER A 96 -2.19 -3.12 -4.47
N LEU A 97 -2.31 -4.25 -5.15
CA LEU A 97 -1.85 -5.56 -4.69
C LEU A 97 -0.61 -5.95 -5.50
N TRP A 98 0.37 -6.54 -4.82
CA TRP A 98 1.65 -6.89 -5.44
C TRP A 98 1.91 -8.39 -5.38
N PHE A 99 2.25 -8.96 -6.52
CA PHE A 99 2.47 -10.39 -6.71
C PHE A 99 3.81 -10.64 -7.34
N TYR A 100 4.62 -11.54 -6.82
CA TYR A 100 5.81 -12.04 -7.49
C TYR A 100 5.46 -13.21 -8.41
N LEU A 101 5.68 -13.05 -9.70
CA LEU A 101 5.58 -14.10 -10.71
C LEU A 101 7.01 -14.54 -11.10
N PRO A 102 7.44 -15.77 -10.80
CA PRO A 102 8.72 -16.30 -11.23
C PRO A 102 8.72 -16.58 -12.74
N ALA A 103 9.92 -16.59 -13.32
CA ALA A 103 10.11 -16.98 -14.70
C ALA A 103 9.71 -18.45 -14.86
N PRO A 104 8.98 -18.83 -15.92
CA PRO A 104 8.60 -20.21 -16.12
C PRO A 104 9.84 -21.08 -16.34
N VAL A 105 10.02 -22.12 -15.52
CA VAL A 105 11.16 -23.06 -15.60
C VAL A 105 11.14 -23.86 -16.92
N ARG A 106 9.96 -24.04 -17.53
CA ARG A 106 9.77 -24.65 -18.87
C ARG A 106 8.72 -23.85 -19.65
N ARG A 107 8.90 -23.69 -20.96
CA ARG A 107 7.97 -22.91 -21.81
C ARG A 107 6.93 -23.81 -22.50
N PRO A 108 5.69 -23.30 -22.72
CA PRO A 108 5.03 -22.24 -21.96
C PRO A 108 4.38 -22.84 -20.71
N LEU A 109 4.64 -22.29 -19.52
CA LEU A 109 3.92 -22.72 -18.31
C LEU A 109 2.76 -21.79 -17.96
N TYR A 110 2.73 -20.55 -18.44
CA TYR A 110 1.66 -19.60 -18.13
C TYR A 110 0.95 -19.19 -19.41
N VAL A 111 -0.36 -19.45 -19.48
CA VAL A 111 -1.21 -19.01 -20.59
C VAL A 111 -1.66 -17.58 -20.34
N LYS A 112 -2.16 -17.29 -19.14
CA LYS A 112 -2.60 -15.97 -18.67
C LYS A 112 -2.73 -15.99 -17.15
N ALA A 113 -2.84 -14.81 -16.55
CA ALA A 113 -3.26 -14.65 -15.17
C ALA A 113 -4.65 -14.00 -15.10
N GLU A 114 -5.41 -14.33 -14.07
CA GLU A 114 -6.75 -13.81 -13.81
C GLU A 114 -6.77 -13.30 -12.37
N PHE A 115 -7.30 -12.10 -12.18
CA PHE A 115 -7.51 -11.51 -10.87
C PHE A 115 -8.99 -11.18 -10.70
N THR A 116 -9.58 -11.61 -9.60
CA THR A 116 -11.00 -11.37 -9.30
C THR A 116 -11.17 -10.85 -7.88
N VAL A 117 -12.19 -10.03 -7.68
CA VAL A 117 -12.62 -9.53 -6.37
C VAL A 117 -14.11 -9.79 -6.21
N TRP A 118 -14.45 -10.37 -5.07
CA TRP A 118 -15.79 -10.75 -4.66
C TRP A 118 -16.15 -9.97 -3.40
N ARG A 119 -17.36 -9.41 -3.33
CA ARG A 119 -17.91 -8.86 -2.09
C ARG A 119 -18.46 -10.02 -1.26
N SER A 120 -17.99 -10.16 -0.02
CA SER A 120 -18.49 -11.18 0.90
C SER A 120 -19.92 -10.83 1.32
N SER A 121 -20.87 -11.77 1.23
CA SER A 121 -22.15 -11.58 1.92
C SER A 121 -22.01 -11.92 3.40
N ASN A 122 -22.65 -11.11 4.24
CA ASN A 122 -22.78 -11.39 5.68
C ASN A 122 -23.93 -12.37 5.96
N GLU A 123 -24.79 -12.64 4.98
CA GLU A 123 -25.92 -13.55 5.11
C GLU A 123 -25.54 -14.94 4.57
N PRO A 124 -25.69 -16.02 5.36
CA PRO A 124 -25.22 -17.35 4.97
C PRO A 124 -25.98 -17.96 3.79
N GLU A 125 -27.11 -17.37 3.38
CA GLU A 125 -27.94 -17.83 2.26
C GLU A 125 -27.67 -17.03 0.97
N GLU A 126 -26.94 -15.92 1.04
CA GLU A 126 -26.59 -15.10 -0.11
C GLU A 126 -25.25 -15.53 -0.70
N GLU A 127 -25.16 -15.56 -2.03
CA GLU A 127 -23.91 -15.84 -2.73
C GLU A 127 -23.03 -14.58 -2.77
N ASP A 128 -21.72 -14.76 -2.70
CA ASP A 128 -20.76 -13.66 -2.87
C ASP A 128 -20.88 -13.04 -4.28
N ASP A 129 -20.74 -11.70 -4.36
CA ASP A 129 -20.95 -10.95 -5.60
C ASP A 129 -19.61 -10.64 -6.30
N LEU A 130 -19.44 -11.04 -7.56
CA LEU A 130 -18.25 -10.73 -8.36
C LEU A 130 -18.27 -9.25 -8.79
N ILE A 131 -17.50 -8.42 -8.09
CA ILE A 131 -17.48 -6.96 -8.33
C ILE A 131 -16.35 -6.51 -9.26
N HIS A 132 -15.30 -7.32 -9.41
CA HIS A 132 -14.17 -7.00 -10.28
C HIS A 132 -13.54 -8.25 -10.85
N SER A 133 -13.15 -8.18 -12.13
CA SER A 133 -12.39 -9.21 -12.80
C SER A 133 -11.46 -8.59 -13.84
N GLN A 134 -10.20 -9.01 -13.83
CA GLN A 134 -9.17 -8.57 -14.76
C GLN A 134 -8.40 -9.78 -15.28
N THR A 135 -8.23 -9.86 -16.61
CA THR A 135 -7.28 -10.79 -17.22
C THR A 135 -5.97 -10.07 -17.48
N ILE A 136 -4.87 -10.68 -17.05
CA ILE A 136 -3.53 -10.12 -17.10
C ILE A 136 -2.72 -10.95 -18.10
N PRO A 137 -2.20 -10.32 -19.17
CA PRO A 137 -1.30 -11.00 -20.08
C PRO A 137 -0.02 -11.33 -19.32
N THR A 138 0.30 -12.62 -19.21
CA THR A 138 1.52 -13.03 -18.51
C THR A 138 2.74 -12.72 -19.36
N PRO A 139 3.76 -12.04 -18.81
CA PRO A 139 5.01 -11.80 -19.54
C PRO A 139 5.66 -13.15 -19.86
N LEU A 140 5.85 -13.42 -21.15
CA LEU A 140 6.19 -14.75 -21.68
C LEU A 140 7.62 -15.23 -21.35
N ALA A 141 8.45 -14.43 -20.65
CA ALA A 141 9.89 -14.72 -20.58
C ALA A 141 10.62 -14.38 -19.27
N GLU A 142 10.09 -13.53 -18.38
CA GLU A 142 10.86 -12.99 -17.24
C GLU A 142 10.10 -13.12 -15.93
N SER A 143 10.85 -13.29 -14.83
CA SER A 143 10.33 -13.15 -13.48
C SER A 143 10.14 -11.69 -13.13
N GLY A 144 9.09 -11.35 -12.39
CA GLY A 144 8.91 -10.00 -11.91
C GLY A 144 7.78 -9.82 -10.91
N LEU A 145 7.71 -8.63 -10.35
CA LEU A 145 6.60 -8.19 -9.52
C LEU A 145 5.51 -7.60 -10.40
N LEU A 146 4.32 -8.18 -10.32
CA LEU A 146 3.09 -7.70 -10.91
C LEU A 146 2.34 -6.84 -9.91
N GLN A 147 2.11 -5.57 -10.27
CA GLN A 147 1.18 -4.69 -9.55
C GLN A 147 -0.21 -4.78 -10.18
N ILE A 148 -1.23 -4.99 -9.36
CA ILE A 148 -2.64 -4.90 -9.74
C ILE A 148 -3.27 -3.76 -8.95
N GLN A 149 -3.68 -2.70 -9.65
CA GLN A 149 -4.39 -1.58 -9.05
C GLN A 149 -5.91 -1.80 -9.15
N LEU A 150 -6.61 -1.74 -8.01
CA LEU A 150 -8.06 -1.82 -7.99
C LEU A 150 -8.69 -0.48 -8.44
N PRO A 151 -9.85 -0.51 -9.11
CA PRO A 151 -10.58 0.70 -9.45
C PRO A 151 -10.94 1.55 -8.22
N LYS A 152 -10.99 2.87 -8.42
CA LYS A 152 -11.40 3.82 -7.40
C LYS A 152 -12.77 3.50 -6.84
N ASN A 153 -12.89 3.54 -5.51
CA ASN A 153 -14.14 3.31 -4.79
C ASN A 153 -14.74 1.91 -5.05
N LEU A 154 -13.92 0.94 -5.48
CA LEU A 154 -14.37 -0.46 -5.58
C LEU A 154 -14.73 -0.99 -4.18
N LEU A 155 -13.87 -0.70 -3.20
CA LEU A 155 -14.05 -1.08 -1.81
C LEU A 155 -14.87 -0.02 -1.08
N LYS A 156 -15.78 -0.47 -0.23
CA LYS A 156 -16.54 0.35 0.70
C LYS A 156 -16.08 0.08 2.12
N GLU A 157 -16.20 1.11 2.96
CA GLU A 157 -15.95 1.01 4.40
C GLU A 157 -16.86 -0.05 5.02
N ASP A 158 -16.34 -0.76 6.04
CA ASP A 158 -17.05 -1.80 6.80
C ASP A 158 -17.54 -3.02 5.98
N GLU A 159 -17.15 -3.13 4.70
CA GLU A 159 -17.40 -4.32 3.86
C GLU A 159 -16.12 -5.17 3.72
N GLU A 160 -16.29 -6.49 3.69
CA GLU A 160 -15.20 -7.44 3.44
C GLU A 160 -15.24 -7.95 2.00
N TYR A 161 -14.07 -8.05 1.39
CA TYR A 161 -13.90 -8.49 0.01
C TYR A 161 -12.92 -9.63 -0.05
N TRP A 162 -13.27 -10.70 -0.76
CA TRP A 162 -12.35 -11.77 -1.10
C TRP A 162 -11.73 -11.46 -2.46
N TRP A 163 -10.47 -11.79 -2.62
CA TRP A 163 -9.82 -11.70 -3.92
C TRP A 163 -9.10 -13.01 -4.24
N ASP A 164 -9.09 -13.36 -5.52
CA ASP A 164 -8.37 -14.50 -6.06
C ASP A 164 -7.42 -14.04 -7.16
N PHE A 165 -6.18 -14.48 -7.09
CA PHE A 165 -5.22 -14.36 -8.18
C PHE A 165 -4.86 -15.76 -8.67
N THR A 166 -5.22 -16.04 -9.93
CA THR A 166 -5.06 -17.35 -10.57
C THR A 166 -4.11 -17.23 -11.75
N VAL A 167 -3.12 -18.12 -11.82
CA VAL A 167 -2.26 -18.28 -12.98
C VAL A 167 -2.69 -19.55 -13.72
N GLN A 168 -3.19 -19.35 -14.94
CA GLN A 168 -3.62 -20.44 -15.80
C GLN A 168 -2.40 -21.14 -16.39
N MET A 169 -2.26 -22.44 -16.07
CA MET A 169 -1.13 -23.24 -16.53
C MET A 169 -1.41 -23.92 -17.87
N ASP A 170 -2.62 -24.44 -18.06
CA ASP A 170 -3.07 -25.08 -19.29
C ASP A 170 -4.43 -24.51 -19.71
N SER A 171 -4.54 -24.11 -20.98
CA SER A 171 -5.78 -23.60 -21.56
C SER A 171 -6.90 -24.65 -21.65
N PHE A 172 -6.53 -25.93 -21.72
CA PHE A 172 -7.45 -27.06 -21.86
C PHE A 172 -7.73 -27.76 -20.54
N ASP A 173 -6.79 -27.70 -19.59
CA ASP A 173 -6.90 -28.31 -18.26
C ASP A 173 -6.63 -27.31 -17.13
N ARG A 174 -7.69 -26.64 -16.67
CA ARG A 174 -7.61 -25.69 -15.55
C ARG A 174 -7.40 -26.37 -14.18
N SER A 175 -7.28 -27.69 -14.13
CA SER A 175 -7.03 -28.39 -12.86
C SER A 175 -5.63 -28.18 -12.30
N ALA A 176 -4.70 -27.78 -13.18
CA ALA A 176 -3.33 -27.45 -12.83
C ALA A 176 -3.14 -25.95 -12.56
N ASP A 177 -4.21 -25.14 -12.61
CA ASP A 177 -4.13 -23.73 -12.27
C ASP A 177 -3.62 -23.57 -10.84
N ALA A 178 -2.64 -22.71 -10.67
CA ALA A 178 -2.22 -22.28 -9.35
C ALA A 178 -2.96 -20.99 -9.02
N TYR A 179 -3.45 -20.89 -7.79
CA TYR A 179 -4.16 -19.70 -7.30
C TYR A 179 -3.71 -19.38 -5.87
N ILE A 180 -3.75 -18.09 -5.54
CA ILE A 180 -3.65 -17.57 -4.18
C ILE A 180 -4.85 -16.67 -3.95
N HIS A 181 -5.28 -16.57 -2.70
CA HIS A 181 -6.43 -15.77 -2.33
C HIS A 181 -6.18 -15.07 -1.00
N GLY A 182 -7.01 -14.07 -0.72
CA GLY A 182 -7.00 -13.37 0.55
C GLY A 182 -8.26 -12.54 0.71
N ALA A 183 -8.30 -11.75 1.78
CA ALA A 183 -9.37 -10.81 2.02
C ALA A 183 -8.82 -9.38 2.11
N LEU A 184 -9.68 -8.42 1.81
CA LEU A 184 -9.41 -6.98 1.87
C LEU A 184 -10.55 -6.29 2.59
N ARG A 185 -10.21 -5.26 3.37
CA ARG A 185 -11.18 -4.35 3.99
C ARG A 185 -10.64 -2.93 3.95
N LEU A 186 -11.49 -2.02 3.47
CA LEU A 186 -11.23 -0.59 3.56
C LEU A 186 -11.55 -0.13 4.98
N GLN A 187 -10.56 0.43 5.66
CA GLN A 187 -10.69 1.02 6.98
C GLN A 187 -10.73 2.54 6.88
N THR A 188 -11.31 3.20 7.87
CA THR A 188 -11.10 4.64 8.10
C THR A 188 -9.89 4.85 9.01
N ILE A 189 -9.33 6.07 9.02
CA ILE A 189 -8.20 6.40 9.89
C ILE A 189 -8.58 6.27 11.37
N GLU A 190 -9.86 6.37 11.73
CA GLU A 190 -10.36 6.15 13.10
C GLU A 190 -10.42 4.67 13.50
N GLN A 191 -10.39 3.75 12.54
CA GLN A 191 -10.52 2.31 12.78
C GLN A 191 -9.18 1.58 12.89
N ILE A 192 -8.11 2.10 12.26
CA ILE A 192 -6.77 1.49 12.32
C ILE A 192 -6.30 1.36 13.77
N SER A 193 -5.40 0.43 14.10
CA SER A 193 -4.91 0.31 15.48
C SER A 193 -3.45 -0.05 15.54
N LEU A 194 -2.75 0.49 16.55
CA LEU A 194 -1.34 0.20 16.73
C LEU A 194 -1.18 -1.29 17.09
N LEU A 195 -0.23 -1.97 16.45
CA LEU A 195 0.20 -3.32 16.84
C LEU A 195 0.81 -3.31 18.24
N LYS A 196 0.31 -4.19 19.12
CA LYS A 196 0.56 -4.15 20.58
C LYS A 196 1.47 -5.26 21.07
N ASP A 197 2.05 -6.05 20.17
CA ASP A 197 3.02 -7.05 20.56
C ASP A 197 4.34 -6.40 21.02
N ALA A 198 5.11 -7.14 21.82
CA ALA A 198 6.29 -6.59 22.48
C ALA A 198 7.39 -6.16 21.50
N ASN A 199 7.58 -6.90 20.40
CA ASN A 199 8.63 -6.65 19.42
C ASN A 199 8.30 -5.39 18.63
N THR A 200 7.07 -5.26 18.13
CA THR A 200 6.59 -4.05 17.45
C THR A 200 6.70 -2.81 18.34
N LEU A 201 6.31 -2.92 19.62
CA LEU A 201 6.42 -1.80 20.56
C LEU A 201 7.88 -1.43 20.85
N GLU A 202 8.80 -2.41 20.90
CA GLU A 202 10.24 -2.15 21.04
C GLU A 202 10.79 -1.43 19.81
N SER A 203 10.47 -1.89 18.59
CA SER A 203 10.91 -1.25 17.35
C SER A 203 10.33 0.17 17.23
N LEU A 204 9.08 0.40 17.66
CA LEU A 204 8.50 1.74 17.75
C LEU A 204 9.26 2.63 18.74
N ILE A 205 9.70 2.11 19.89
CA ILE A 205 10.52 2.88 20.84
C ILE A 205 11.86 3.30 20.20
N LYS A 206 12.51 2.44 19.42
CA LYS A 206 13.76 2.75 18.71
C LYS A 206 13.53 3.86 17.68
N VAL A 207 12.50 3.72 16.85
CA VAL A 207 12.09 4.75 15.86
C VAL A 207 11.76 6.09 16.53
N LEU A 208 11.04 6.08 17.66
CA LEU A 208 10.73 7.32 18.39
C LEU A 208 11.96 7.95 19.07
N LYS A 209 13.04 7.20 19.30
CA LYS A 209 14.33 7.75 19.76
C LYS A 209 15.19 8.29 18.63
N GLY A 210 14.84 7.99 17.38
CA GLY A 210 15.51 8.46 16.18
C GLY A 210 16.25 7.38 15.39
N GLU A 211 16.35 6.16 15.90
CA GLU A 211 17.01 5.04 15.19
C GLU A 211 16.14 4.61 14.00
N GLY A 212 16.63 4.80 12.76
CA GLY A 212 15.89 4.46 11.53
C GLY A 212 14.57 5.22 11.35
N SER A 213 14.46 6.41 11.96
CA SER A 213 13.19 7.14 12.01
C SER A 213 12.98 8.03 10.79
N TYR A 214 11.89 7.80 10.07
CA TYR A 214 11.35 8.73 9.07
C TYR A 214 10.31 9.67 9.65
N LEU A 215 9.99 9.53 10.95
CA LEU A 215 8.96 10.33 11.62
C LEU A 215 9.43 11.77 11.80
N SER A 216 8.64 12.70 11.31
CA SER A 216 8.87 14.15 11.37
C SER A 216 8.45 14.78 12.71
N PHE A 217 8.43 13.99 13.80
CA PHE A 217 8.19 14.51 15.14
C PHE A 217 9.32 15.44 15.60
N ASP A 218 8.97 16.47 16.37
CA ASP A 218 9.98 17.18 17.15
C ASP A 218 10.62 16.23 18.17
N GLN A 219 11.94 16.36 18.37
CA GLN A 219 12.72 15.41 19.17
C GLN A 219 12.18 15.27 20.60
N LYS A 220 11.68 16.38 21.18
CA LYS A 220 11.12 16.37 22.53
C LYS A 220 9.86 15.50 22.58
N ARG A 221 8.91 15.73 21.68
CA ARG A 221 7.68 14.94 21.56
C ARG A 221 7.97 13.47 21.29
N ALA A 222 8.89 13.18 20.37
CA ALA A 222 9.27 11.80 20.04
C ALA A 222 9.81 11.04 21.29
N LEU A 223 10.71 11.67 22.06
CA LEU A 223 11.25 11.08 23.30
C LEU A 223 10.21 10.93 24.41
N GLU A 224 9.23 11.84 24.50
CA GLU A 224 8.10 11.74 25.43
C GLU A 224 7.20 10.53 25.09
N LEU A 225 6.93 10.30 23.80
CA LEU A 225 6.18 9.13 23.33
C LEU A 225 6.97 7.84 23.60
N ALA A 226 8.27 7.80 23.25
CA ALA A 226 9.13 6.64 23.51
C ALA A 226 9.19 6.29 25.00
N SER A 227 9.29 7.31 25.86
CA SER A 227 9.32 7.13 27.32
C SER A 227 8.00 6.60 27.86
N SER A 228 6.87 6.99 27.25
CA SER A 228 5.55 6.49 27.61
C SER A 228 5.37 5.00 27.28
N LEU A 229 6.07 4.49 26.25
CA LEU A 229 6.01 3.08 25.84
C LEU A 229 6.94 2.14 26.64
N LYS A 230 7.85 2.65 27.47
CA LYS A 230 8.80 1.81 28.24
C LYS A 230 8.12 0.76 29.12
N ASP A 231 6.90 1.05 29.58
CA ASP A 231 6.04 0.08 30.23
C ASP A 231 4.99 -0.41 29.25
N SER A 232 5.35 -1.43 28.47
CA SER A 232 4.48 -2.06 27.46
C SER A 232 3.22 -2.72 28.05
N SER A 233 3.13 -2.84 29.38
CA SER A 233 1.91 -3.32 30.06
C SER A 233 0.88 -2.20 30.29
N ASN A 234 1.28 -0.94 30.18
CA ASN A 234 0.43 0.21 30.46
C ASN A 234 -0.49 0.56 29.27
N LYS A 235 -1.66 -0.07 29.24
CA LYS A 235 -2.69 0.16 28.21
C LYS A 235 -3.06 1.63 27.99
N LYS A 236 -3.04 2.47 29.04
CA LYS A 236 -3.34 3.91 28.91
C LYS A 236 -2.23 4.66 28.19
N ALA A 237 -0.97 4.30 28.47
CA ALA A 237 0.17 4.88 27.78
C ALA A 237 0.19 4.48 26.29
N ILE A 238 -0.05 3.20 25.99
CA ILE A 238 -0.19 2.71 24.60
C ILE A 238 -1.30 3.46 23.87
N ALA A 239 -2.50 3.57 24.46
CA ALA A 239 -3.62 4.27 23.84
C ALA A 239 -3.32 5.76 23.59
N LYS A 240 -2.58 6.41 24.49
CA LYS A 240 -2.13 7.80 24.30
C LYS A 240 -1.18 7.89 23.09
N VAL A 241 -0.20 7.00 23.00
CA VAL A 241 0.78 6.99 21.90
C VAL A 241 0.11 6.67 20.57
N GLU A 242 -0.76 5.66 20.54
CA GLU A 242 -1.57 5.29 19.38
C GLU A 242 -2.39 6.49 18.86
N LYS A 243 -3.04 7.25 19.76
CA LYS A 243 -3.77 8.46 19.39
C LYS A 243 -2.87 9.51 18.74
N GLU A 244 -1.70 9.76 19.32
CA GLU A 244 -0.74 10.76 18.82
C GLU A 244 -0.18 10.35 17.45
N LEU A 245 0.18 9.08 17.28
CA LEU A 245 0.64 8.52 16.00
C LEU A 245 -0.44 8.60 14.92
N ARG A 246 -1.69 8.34 15.27
CA ARG A 246 -2.83 8.42 14.34
C ARG A 246 -3.07 9.86 13.89
N GLN A 247 -3.05 10.81 14.82
CA GLN A 247 -3.16 12.24 14.50
C GLN A 247 -2.02 12.70 13.58
N HIS A 248 -0.80 12.22 13.85
CA HIS A 248 0.35 12.49 13.01
C HIS A 248 0.19 11.88 11.62
N PHE A 249 -0.25 10.61 11.53
CA PHE A 249 -0.56 9.94 10.27
C PHE A 249 -1.56 10.75 9.42
N MET A 250 -2.68 11.20 10.02
CA MET A 250 -3.67 12.04 9.32
C MET A 250 -3.05 13.30 8.74
N GLN A 251 -2.22 14.00 9.53
CA GLN A 251 -1.55 15.22 9.10
C GLN A 251 -0.62 14.95 7.91
N ILE A 252 0.24 13.93 8.01
CA ILE A 252 1.20 13.58 6.95
C ILE A 252 0.46 13.14 5.68
N HIS A 253 -0.63 12.39 5.82
CA HIS A 253 -1.45 11.97 4.69
C HIS A 253 -2.09 13.17 3.99
N GLU A 254 -2.65 14.12 4.73
CA GLU A 254 -3.21 15.36 4.17
C GLU A 254 -2.14 16.19 3.44
N GLU A 255 -0.98 16.38 4.06
CA GLU A 255 0.16 17.09 3.45
C GLU A 255 0.63 16.42 2.15
N TYR A 256 0.65 15.08 2.12
CA TYR A 256 0.98 14.30 0.93
C TYR A 256 -0.03 14.50 -0.21
N GLU A 257 -1.33 14.46 0.08
CA GLU A 257 -2.39 14.69 -0.91
C GLU A 257 -2.35 16.11 -1.48
N GLN A 258 -2.13 17.11 -0.63
CA GLN A 258 -1.94 18.51 -1.05
C GLN A 258 -0.73 18.66 -1.97
N LEU A 259 0.37 17.98 -1.65
CA LEU A 259 1.59 17.99 -2.44
C LEU A 259 1.40 17.29 -3.80
N ASN A 260 0.71 16.15 -3.85
CA ASN A 260 0.33 15.48 -5.10
C ASN A 260 -0.52 16.39 -5.99
N THR A 261 -1.47 17.11 -5.40
CA THR A 261 -2.30 18.10 -6.11
C THR A 261 -1.43 19.24 -6.66
N LEU A 262 -0.47 19.75 -5.88
CA LEU A 262 0.44 20.80 -6.33
C LEU A 262 1.36 20.32 -7.46
N ILE A 263 1.89 19.10 -7.38
CA ILE A 263 2.77 18.52 -8.42
C ILE A 263 1.99 18.29 -9.72
N SER A 264 0.77 17.75 -9.64
CA SER A 264 -0.07 17.50 -10.83
C SER A 264 -0.59 18.77 -11.49
N THR A 265 -0.85 19.82 -10.72
CA THR A 265 -1.25 21.13 -11.27
C THR A 265 -0.07 21.90 -11.84
N SER A 266 1.10 21.82 -11.21
CA SER A 266 2.32 22.49 -11.70
C SER A 266 2.92 21.82 -12.93
N SER A 267 2.82 20.49 -13.09
CA SER A 267 3.32 19.77 -14.27
C SER A 267 2.62 20.18 -15.57
N ASN A 268 1.40 20.69 -15.47
CA ASN A 268 0.62 21.22 -16.59
C ASN A 268 0.88 22.71 -16.88
N ALA A 269 1.59 23.41 -15.99
CA ALA A 269 1.90 24.82 -16.15
C ALA A 269 3.29 24.99 -16.82
N SER A 270 3.33 25.68 -17.96
CA SER A 270 4.59 25.97 -18.70
C SER A 270 5.62 26.79 -17.92
N ASP A 271 5.19 27.45 -16.83
CA ASP A 271 5.95 28.50 -16.15
C ASP A 271 6.57 28.04 -14.81
N PHE A 272 6.36 26.79 -14.40
CA PHE A 272 7.03 26.28 -13.19
C PHE A 272 8.50 25.99 -13.49
N SER A 273 9.36 26.91 -13.05
CA SER A 273 10.81 26.84 -13.21
C SER A 273 11.40 25.49 -12.75
N SER A 274 12.49 25.08 -13.42
CA SER A 274 13.28 23.87 -13.14
C SER A 274 13.84 23.76 -11.72
N ILE A 275 13.76 24.81 -10.90
CA ILE A 275 14.32 24.88 -9.55
C ILE A 275 13.33 24.38 -8.48
N GLY A 276 12.01 24.51 -8.70
CA GLY A 276 10.99 24.15 -7.69
C GLY A 276 10.68 22.65 -7.62
N PHE A 277 10.69 21.97 -8.77
CA PHE A 277 10.30 20.55 -8.86
C PHE A 277 11.20 19.58 -8.08
N PRO A 278 12.54 19.71 -8.10
CA PRO A 278 13.40 18.80 -7.35
C PRO A 278 13.09 18.83 -5.84
N PHE A 279 12.84 20.02 -5.28
CA PHE A 279 12.52 20.16 -3.86
C PHE A 279 11.16 19.52 -3.52
N LEU A 280 10.11 19.79 -4.30
CA LEU A 280 8.79 19.18 -4.07
C LEU A 280 8.85 17.66 -4.15
N THR A 281 9.65 17.10 -5.07
CA THR A 281 9.84 15.65 -5.20
C THR A 281 10.55 15.07 -3.97
N VAL A 282 11.55 15.76 -3.42
CA VAL A 282 12.23 15.32 -2.19
C VAL A 282 11.27 15.32 -1.00
N VAL A 283 10.49 16.38 -0.83
CA VAL A 283 9.48 16.45 0.26
C VAL A 283 8.42 15.36 0.09
N GLN A 284 7.95 15.12 -1.14
CA GLN A 284 6.96 14.09 -1.43
C GLN A 284 7.47 12.71 -1.03
N ARG A 285 8.70 12.37 -1.43
CA ARG A 285 9.33 11.09 -1.08
C ARG A 285 9.49 10.91 0.42
N GLN A 286 9.94 11.95 1.13
CA GLN A 286 10.06 11.88 2.59
C GLN A 286 8.71 11.59 3.26
N LYS A 287 7.63 12.25 2.81
CA LYS A 287 6.28 12.00 3.34
C LYS A 287 5.81 10.58 3.05
N MET A 288 6.13 10.04 1.90
CA MET A 288 5.78 8.65 1.56
C MET A 288 6.53 7.63 2.41
N LEU A 289 7.83 7.83 2.69
CA LEU A 289 8.58 6.95 3.60
C LEU A 289 8.01 7.00 5.02
N GLU A 290 7.64 8.20 5.47
CA GLU A 290 6.98 8.40 6.76
C GLU A 290 5.61 7.69 6.82
N LEU A 291 4.80 7.79 5.77
CA LEU A 291 3.54 7.06 5.65
C LEU A 291 3.76 5.55 5.60
N ALA A 292 4.79 5.07 4.91
CA ALA A 292 5.13 3.65 4.86
C ALA A 292 5.44 3.11 6.26
N GLN A 293 6.30 3.81 7.01
CA GLN A 293 6.71 3.45 8.36
C GLN A 293 5.53 3.48 9.34
N LEU A 294 4.69 4.52 9.30
CA LEU A 294 3.49 4.59 10.14
C LEU A 294 2.47 3.51 9.78
N SER A 295 2.22 3.27 8.49
CA SER A 295 1.29 2.22 8.03
C SER A 295 1.70 0.84 8.53
N ALA A 296 3.01 0.57 8.62
CA ALA A 296 3.52 -0.70 9.11
C ALA A 296 3.17 -0.90 10.60
N PHE A 297 3.33 0.15 11.44
CA PHE A 297 2.94 0.12 12.84
C PHE A 297 1.43 -0.05 13.06
N PHE A 298 0.61 0.40 12.10
CA PHE A 298 -0.85 0.24 12.11
C PHE A 298 -1.36 -1.03 11.44
N ASN A 299 -0.47 -1.92 11.00
CA ASN A 299 -0.80 -3.15 10.28
C ASN A 299 -1.52 -2.96 8.93
N ILE A 300 -1.30 -1.83 8.26
CA ILE A 300 -1.96 -1.47 7.00
C ILE A 300 -1.03 -1.86 5.85
N TRP A 301 -0.80 -3.16 5.71
CA TRP A 301 0.33 -3.67 4.95
C TRP A 301 0.30 -3.32 3.46
N GLY A 302 -0.90 -3.31 2.87
CA GLY A 302 -1.09 -2.86 1.48
C GLY A 302 -0.52 -1.47 1.26
N ASP A 303 -0.75 -0.57 2.21
CA ASP A 303 -0.34 0.82 2.11
C ASP A 303 1.16 0.96 2.35
N THR A 304 1.72 0.23 3.33
CA THR A 304 3.18 0.16 3.54
C THR A 304 3.92 -0.24 2.25
N MET A 305 3.50 -1.32 1.61
CA MET A 305 4.15 -1.80 0.39
C MET A 305 3.95 -0.85 -0.77
N ASN A 306 2.79 -0.21 -0.89
CA ASN A 306 2.53 0.79 -1.92
C ASN A 306 3.46 2.01 -1.78
N PHE A 307 3.58 2.56 -0.58
CA PHE A 307 4.45 3.70 -0.34
C PHE A 307 5.94 3.35 -0.50
N ALA A 308 6.37 2.16 -0.06
CA ALA A 308 7.74 1.67 -0.26
C ALA A 308 8.04 1.45 -1.75
N ALA A 309 7.14 0.79 -2.49
CA ALA A 309 7.31 0.50 -3.91
C ALA A 309 7.40 1.78 -4.75
N LEU A 310 6.64 2.81 -4.41
CA LEU A 310 6.69 4.10 -5.09
C LEU A 310 8.00 4.88 -4.83
N ASN A 311 8.77 4.52 -3.79
CA ASN A 311 10.07 5.11 -3.48
C ASN A 311 11.27 4.28 -3.94
N ARG A 312 11.06 3.12 -4.57
CA ARG A 312 12.12 2.17 -4.95
C ARG A 312 13.27 2.75 -5.80
N GLU A 313 13.00 3.76 -6.63
CA GLU A 313 14.05 4.39 -7.45
C GLU A 313 14.99 5.27 -6.62
N ALA A 314 14.45 5.90 -5.57
CA ALA A 314 15.22 6.77 -4.69
C ALA A 314 15.86 5.97 -3.53
N HIS A 315 15.19 4.90 -3.11
CA HIS A 315 15.56 4.05 -1.98
C HIS A 315 15.49 2.56 -2.36
N PRO A 316 16.32 2.11 -3.31
CA PRO A 316 16.35 0.71 -3.72
C PRO A 316 16.68 -0.22 -2.55
N GLU A 317 17.49 0.23 -1.59
CA GLU A 317 17.86 -0.53 -0.39
C GLU A 317 16.66 -0.84 0.51
N LEU A 318 15.76 0.13 0.75
CA LEU A 318 14.57 -0.11 1.58
C LEU A 318 13.62 -1.09 0.89
N TRP A 319 13.51 -0.96 -0.42
CA TRP A 319 12.72 -1.88 -1.23
C TRP A 319 13.32 -3.28 -1.22
N GLU A 320 14.61 -3.41 -1.49
CA GLU A 320 15.34 -4.68 -1.46
C GLU A 320 15.28 -5.34 -0.09
N MET A 321 15.47 -4.59 1.00
CA MET A 321 15.34 -5.12 2.36
C MET A 321 13.90 -5.56 2.67
N SER A 322 12.89 -4.81 2.23
CA SER A 322 11.48 -5.21 2.38
C SER A 322 11.21 -6.53 1.65
N LEU A 323 11.66 -6.64 0.39
CA LEU A 323 11.55 -7.87 -0.38
C LEU A 323 12.36 -9.01 0.27
N GLU A 324 13.60 -8.72 0.68
CA GLU A 324 14.50 -9.68 1.29
C GLU A 324 13.88 -10.30 2.53
N LYS A 325 13.27 -9.50 3.43
CA LYS A 325 12.64 -10.04 4.63
C LYS A 325 11.31 -10.77 4.33
N ILE A 326 10.56 -10.35 3.31
CA ILE A 326 9.42 -11.12 2.80
C ILE A 326 9.87 -12.49 2.23
N PHE A 327 11.07 -12.56 1.65
CA PHE A 327 11.53 -13.74 0.91
C PHE A 327 12.56 -14.62 1.65
N ARG A 328 13.30 -14.13 2.66
CA ARG A 328 14.37 -14.86 3.38
C ARG A 328 13.85 -15.81 4.44
N ASP A 329 12.82 -15.44 5.20
CA ASP A 329 12.38 -16.21 6.38
C ASP A 329 11.35 -17.29 6.06
N HIS A 330 11.17 -17.62 4.78
CA HIS A 330 10.26 -18.68 4.34
C HIS A 330 11.03 -19.86 3.77
N GLU A 331 11.46 -20.76 4.65
CA GLU A 331 11.45 -22.20 4.35
C GLU A 331 10.00 -22.62 4.02
N LEU A 332 9.59 -22.35 2.77
CA LEU A 332 8.63 -23.09 1.93
C LEU A 332 7.46 -23.84 2.62
N THR A 333 6.83 -23.28 3.65
CA THR A 333 5.60 -23.83 4.21
C THR A 333 4.59 -22.72 4.49
N ALA A 334 3.46 -22.79 3.77
CA ALA A 334 2.43 -21.76 3.69
C ALA A 334 1.58 -21.59 4.96
N GLU A 335 2.11 -21.86 6.15
CA GLU A 335 1.31 -21.89 7.38
C GLU A 335 1.89 -21.15 8.60
N LEU A 336 3.08 -20.52 8.56
CA LEU A 336 3.65 -19.97 9.79
C LEU A 336 4.04 -18.48 9.72
N ASN A 337 3.27 -17.71 10.51
CA ASN A 337 3.53 -16.43 11.17
C ASN A 337 3.65 -15.14 10.34
N GLN A 338 2.50 -14.56 9.98
CA GLN A 338 2.39 -13.14 9.58
C GLN A 338 3.02 -12.15 10.58
N LYS A 339 2.98 -12.48 11.87
CA LYS A 339 3.58 -11.67 12.94
C LYS A 339 5.10 -11.52 12.74
N GLU A 340 5.77 -12.58 12.29
CA GLU A 340 7.21 -12.58 12.04
C GLU A 340 7.56 -11.71 10.81
N THR A 341 6.75 -11.76 9.75
CA THR A 341 6.93 -10.88 8.57
C THR A 341 6.81 -9.40 8.93
N ILE A 342 5.86 -9.04 9.80
CA ILE A 342 5.66 -7.65 10.23
C ILE A 342 6.85 -7.19 11.10
N GLU A 343 7.25 -7.99 12.09
CA GLU A 343 8.40 -7.69 12.96
C GLU A 343 9.68 -7.48 12.14
N ASN A 344 9.94 -8.37 11.18
CA ASN A 344 11.12 -8.30 10.34
C ASN A 344 11.16 -7.00 9.53
N ILE A 345 10.03 -6.52 9.00
CA ILE A 345 10.04 -5.31 8.16
C ILE A 345 10.07 -4.03 8.99
N LEU A 346 9.46 -4.03 10.18
CA LEU A 346 9.74 -2.95 11.15
C LEU A 346 11.24 -2.85 11.43
N ASP A 347 11.94 -3.99 11.50
CA ASP A 347 13.38 -3.98 11.63
C ASP A 347 14.07 -3.38 10.38
N VAL A 348 13.55 -3.56 9.16
CA VAL A 348 14.11 -2.93 7.93
C VAL A 348 14.15 -1.42 8.07
N PHE A 349 13.00 -0.85 8.44
CA PHE A 349 12.89 0.59 8.61
C PHE A 349 13.76 1.07 9.79
N SER A 350 13.96 0.25 10.83
CA SER A 350 14.82 0.60 11.96
C SER A 350 16.33 0.48 11.69
N GLU A 351 16.73 -0.42 10.77
CA GLU A 351 18.13 -0.74 10.45
C GLU A 351 18.69 0.13 9.30
N ALA A 352 17.84 0.88 8.59
CA ALA A 352 18.27 1.79 7.54
C ALA A 352 19.25 2.83 8.11
N PRO A 353 20.47 2.96 7.55
CA PRO A 353 21.52 3.80 8.12
C PRO A 353 21.10 5.28 8.22
N ASP A 354 21.53 5.95 9.28
CA ASP A 354 21.31 7.39 9.52
C ASP A 354 21.60 8.23 8.27
N TYR A 355 20.55 8.71 7.61
CA TYR A 355 20.66 9.57 6.43
C TYR A 355 20.63 11.05 6.84
N PRO A 356 21.39 11.93 6.16
CA PRO A 356 21.41 13.35 6.48
C PRO A 356 20.01 13.96 6.26
N ARG A 357 19.46 14.52 7.34
CA ARG A 357 18.22 15.30 7.36
C ARG A 357 18.36 16.63 6.61
#